data_AF-A0A940BY90-F1
#
_entry.id   AF-A0A940BY90-F1
#
_cell.length_a   1.000
_cell.length_b   1.000
_cell.length_c   1.000
_cell.angle_alpha   90.00
_cell.angle_beta   90.00
_cell.angle_gamma   90.00
#
_symmetry.space_group_name_H-M   'P 1'
#
loop_
_entity.id
_entity.type
_entity.pdbx_description
1 polymer ?
#
loop_
_entity_poly.entity_id
_entity_poly.type
_entity_poly.pdbx_seq_one_letter_code
_entity_poly.pdbx_strand_id
1 'polypeptide(L)'
;MVYYAWWVYLIIAIPGIFLFVMNWAIFFHNKLGKRFVSNVPPLGGLWIAVVCLISPCKWLALIGLADPGLWLFIVAIISEKNNMGE
;
A
#
# COMPACT_ATOMS: atom_id res chain seq x y z
N MET A 1 -12.81 -21.52 -18.54
CA MET A 1 -13.47 -20.37 -17.90
C MET A 1 -13.44 -20.66 -16.40
N VAL A 2 -12.42 -20.19 -15.67
CA VAL A 2 -12.27 -20.59 -14.27
C VAL A 2 -13.16 -19.71 -13.41
N TYR A 3 -14.23 -20.30 -12.89
CA TYR A 3 -15.14 -19.72 -11.91
C TYR A 3 -14.40 -19.63 -10.57
N TYR A 4 -13.40 -18.74 -10.44
CA TYR A 4 -12.83 -18.47 -9.13
C TYR A 4 -13.95 -17.84 -8.28
N ALA A 5 -14.43 -18.61 -7.31
CA ALA A 5 -15.40 -18.14 -6.34
C ALA A 5 -14.89 -16.82 -5.76
N TRP A 6 -15.74 -15.79 -5.74
CA TRP A 6 -15.39 -14.43 -5.32
C TRP A 6 -14.64 -14.38 -3.96
N TRP A 7 -14.90 -15.38 -3.11
CA TRP A 7 -14.22 -15.65 -1.85
C TRP A 7 -12.70 -15.86 -1.93
N VAL A 8 -12.16 -16.36 -3.04
CA VAL A 8 -10.71 -16.57 -3.21
C VAL A 8 -9.96 -15.23 -3.21
N TYR A 9 -10.56 -14.19 -3.81
CA TYR A 9 -10.00 -12.84 -3.79
C TYR A 9 -9.96 -12.24 -2.38
N LEU A 10 -10.95 -12.58 -1.54
CA LEU A 10 -10.93 -12.15 -0.13
C LEU A 10 -9.78 -12.79 0.63
N ILE A 11 -9.53 -14.09 0.44
CA ILE A 11 -8.45 -14.81 1.12
C ILE A 11 -7.08 -14.28 0.70
N ILE A 12 -6.89 -14.01 -0.59
CA ILE A 12 -5.66 -13.41 -1.12
C ILE A 12 -5.48 -11.95 -0.66
N ALA A 13 -6.57 -11.22 -0.41
CA ALA A 13 -6.50 -9.85 0.08
C ALA A 13 -6.07 -9.73 1.55
N ILE A 14 -6.29 -10.76 2.38
CA ILE A 14 -5.96 -10.76 3.82
C ILE A 14 -4.52 -10.28 4.11
N PRO A 15 -3.46 -10.86 3.51
CA PRO A 15 -2.09 -10.40 3.74
C PRO A 15 -1.86 -8.94 3.29
N GLY A 16 -2.51 -8.52 2.19
CA GLY A 16 -2.46 -7.14 1.71
C GLY A 16 -3.10 -6.16 2.70
N ILE A 17 -4.28 -6.50 3.24
CA ILE A 17 -5.01 -5.72 4.24
C ILE A 17 -4.19 -5.57 5.52
N PHE A 18 -3.56 -6.66 5.98
CA PHE A 18 -2.70 -6.62 7.15
C PHE A 18 -1.53 -5.63 6.98
N LEU A 19 -0.83 -5.69 5.84
CA LEU A 19 0.26 -4.77 5.54
C LEU A 19 -0.22 -3.32 5.40
N PHE A 20 -1.38 -3.10 4.77
CA PHE A 20 -1.98 -1.77 4.63
C PHE A 20 -2.32 -1.12 5.99
N VAL A 21 -2.95 -1.88 6.89
CA VAL A 21 -3.25 -1.40 8.26
C VAL A 21 -1.96 -1.09 9.02
N MET A 22 -0.93 -1.93 8.87
CA MET A 22 0.37 -1.71 9.52
C MET A 22 1.05 -0.43 9.03
N ASN A 23 0.97 -0.14 7.72
CA ASN A 23 1.50 1.09 7.13
C ASN A 23 0.76 2.33 7.64
N TRP A 24 -0.57 2.26 7.75
CA TRP A 24 -1.40 3.31 8.32
C TRP A 24 -1.09 3.54 9.82
N ALA A 25 -0.90 2.47 10.58
CA ALA A 25 -0.55 2.56 12.00
C ALA A 25 0.82 3.25 12.19
N ILE A 26 1.80 2.91 11.36
CA ILE A 26 3.12 3.55 11.34
C ILE A 26 3.02 5.02 10.95
N PHE A 27 2.16 5.36 9.99
CA PHE A 27 1.93 6.75 9.59
C PHE A 27 1.34 7.58 10.73
N PHE A 28 0.34 7.06 11.44
CA PHE A 28 -0.21 7.74 12.62
C PHE A 28 0.79 7.83 13.77
N HIS A 29 1.56 6.77 14.01
CA HIS A 29 2.60 6.76 15.04
C HIS A 29 3.71 7.79 14.74
N ASN A 30 4.16 7.88 13.48
CA ASN A 30 5.17 8.84 13.05
C ASN A 30 4.65 10.28 12.95
N LYS A 31 3.33 10.51 12.81
CA LYS A 31 2.77 11.84 13.03
C LYS A 31 3.01 12.36 14.45
N LEU A 32 3.17 11.46 15.43
CA LEU A 32 3.49 11.80 16.82
C LEU A 32 5.01 11.90 17.08
N GLY A 33 5.85 11.27 16.24
CA GLY A 33 7.31 11.24 16.39
C GLY A 33 8.05 11.68 15.13
N LYS A 34 8.87 12.73 15.24
CA LYS A 34 9.55 13.49 14.15
C LYS A 34 10.43 12.71 13.14
N ARG A 35 10.43 11.38 13.08
CA ARG A 35 11.19 10.61 12.08
C ARG A 35 10.39 9.41 11.57
N PHE A 36 10.00 9.49 10.29
CA PHE A 36 9.46 8.37 9.54
C PHE A 36 10.59 7.39 9.19
N VAL A 37 10.80 6.39 10.03
CA VAL A 37 11.53 5.16 9.66
C VAL A 37 10.50 4.06 9.46
N SER A 38 9.86 4.06 8.29
CA SER A 38 9.01 2.91 7.91
C SER A 38 9.93 1.77 7.47
N ASN A 39 10.19 0.85 8.39
CA ASN A 39 10.92 -0.40 8.11
C ASN A 39 10.00 -1.45 7.46
N VAL A 40 8.77 -1.06 7.08
CA VAL A 40 7.76 -1.93 6.48
C VAL A 40 7.68 -1.62 4.99
N PRO A 41 7.77 -2.65 4.12
CA PRO A 41 7.74 -2.43 2.68
C PRO A 41 6.40 -1.80 2.27
N PRO A 42 6.39 -0.79 1.38
CA PRO A 42 5.20 -0.05 0.93
C PRO A 42 4.27 -0.89 0.03
N LEU A 43 4.41 -2.22 0.06
CA LEU A 43 3.77 -3.16 -0.86
C LEU A 43 2.32 -3.51 -0.45
N GLY A 44 1.90 -3.19 0.78
CA GLY A 44 0.55 -3.53 1.28
C GLY A 44 -0.57 -2.93 0.43
N GLY A 45 -0.55 -1.61 0.24
CA GLY A 45 -1.52 -0.90 -0.61
C GLY A 45 -1.49 -1.31 -2.07
N LEU A 46 -0.29 -1.53 -2.64
CA LEU A 46 -0.14 -2.00 -4.01
C LEU A 46 -0.77 -3.38 -4.20
N TRP A 47 -0.58 -4.29 -3.24
CA TRP A 47 -1.14 -5.64 -3.28
C TRP A 47 -2.68 -5.59 -3.25
N ILE A 48 -3.26 -4.77 -2.38
CA ILE A 48 -4.71 -4.56 -2.34
C ILE A 48 -5.21 -3.98 -3.66
N ALA A 49 -4.50 -3.02 -4.24
CA ALA A 49 -4.87 -2.41 -5.51
C ALA A 49 -4.92 -3.45 -6.64
N VAL A 50 -3.92 -4.33 -6.75
CA VAL A 50 -3.88 -5.41 -7.75
C VAL A 50 -5.02 -6.41 -7.53
N VAL A 51 -5.27 -6.83 -6.29
CA VAL A 51 -6.33 -7.82 -5.98
C VAL A 51 -7.72 -7.24 -6.22
N CYS A 52 -7.95 -5.96 -5.87
CA CYS A 52 -9.21 -5.27 -6.10
C CYS A 52 -9.46 -4.94 -7.57
N LEU A 53 -8.40 -4.82 -8.39
CA LEU A 53 -8.52 -4.60 -9.83
C LEU A 53 -8.97 -5.87 -10.57
N ILE A 54 -8.56 -7.03 -10.08
CA ILE A 54 -8.99 -8.35 -10.61
C ILE A 54 -10.40 -8.71 -10.09
N SER A 55 -10.74 -8.27 -8.88
CA SER A 55 -12.07 -8.45 -8.28
C SER A 55 -13.13 -7.53 -8.92
N PRO A 56 -14.43 -7.88 -8.92
CA PRO A 56 -15.51 -6.96 -9.30
C PRO A 56 -15.54 -5.66 -8.46
N CYS A 57 -14.86 -5.65 -7.31
CA CYS A 57 -14.78 -4.51 -6.39
C CYS A 57 -13.68 -3.49 -6.79
N LYS A 58 -13.75 -2.96 -8.01
CA LYS A 58 -12.77 -1.99 -8.55
C LYS A 58 -12.59 -0.74 -7.69
N TRP A 59 -13.63 -0.30 -6.99
CA TRP A 59 -13.60 0.88 -6.11
C TRP A 59 -12.64 0.73 -4.92
N LEU A 60 -12.46 -0.50 -4.40
CA LEU A 60 -11.52 -0.74 -3.30
C LEU A 60 -10.05 -0.61 -3.74
N ALA A 61 -9.77 -0.67 -5.05
CA ALA A 61 -8.40 -0.44 -5.55
C ALA A 61 -7.92 0.99 -5.26
N LEU A 62 -8.86 1.95 -5.18
CA LEU A 62 -8.56 3.34 -4.88
C LEU A 62 -8.13 3.53 -3.41
N ILE A 63 -8.63 2.69 -2.50
CA ILE A 63 -8.20 2.65 -1.09
C ILE A 63 -6.77 2.13 -0.98
N GLY A 64 -6.42 1.07 -1.73
CA GLY A 64 -5.04 0.55 -1.77
C GLY A 64 -4.05 1.57 -2.35
N LEU A 65 -4.48 2.41 -3.31
CA LEU A 65 -3.64 3.48 -3.86
C LEU A 65 -3.44 4.64 -2.87
N ALA A 66 -4.37 4.84 -1.93
CA ALA A 66 -4.26 5.83 -0.86
C ALA A 66 -3.34 5.37 0.30
N ASP A 67 -2.56 4.31 0.11
CA ASP A 67 -1.62 3.81 1.11
C ASP A 67 -0.45 4.81 1.33
N PRO A 68 -0.17 5.19 2.58
CA PRO A 68 0.84 6.20 2.89
C PRO A 68 2.26 5.74 2.58
N GLY A 69 2.54 4.43 2.56
CA GLY A 69 3.86 3.92 2.22
C GLY A 69 4.17 4.06 0.74
N LEU A 70 3.18 3.89 -0.16
CA LEU A 70 3.35 4.16 -1.59
C LEU A 70 3.72 5.63 -1.82
N TRP A 71 3.08 6.55 -1.10
CA TRP A 71 3.37 7.98 -1.22
C TRP A 71 4.76 8.34 -0.69
N LEU A 72 5.15 7.78 0.46
CA LEU A 72 6.48 7.94 1.03
C LEU A 72 7.58 7.41 0.11
N PHE A 73 7.33 6.29 -0.56
CA PHE A 73 8.28 5.72 -1.52
C PHE A 73 8.49 6.64 -2.73
N ILE A 74 7.40 7.21 -3.28
CA ILE A 74 7.49 8.19 -4.37
C ILE A 74 8.28 9.43 -3.94
N VAL A 75 7.98 9.97 -2.75
CA VAL A 75 8.70 11.14 -2.21
C VAL A 75 10.18 10.82 -2.01
N ALA A 76 10.52 9.66 -1.47
CA ALA A 76 11.91 9.23 -1.26
C ALA A 76 12.68 9.16 -2.59
N ILE A 77 12.11 8.55 -3.63
CA ILE A 77 12.72 8.49 -4.96
C ILE A 77 12.91 9.89 -5.56
N ILE A 78 11.92 10.77 -5.44
CA ILE A 78 12.01 12.15 -5.95
C ILE A 78 13.11 12.93 -5.21
N SER A 79 13.15 12.82 -3.88
CA SER A 79 14.18 13.46 -3.06
C SER A 79 15.57 12.95 -3.41
N GLU A 80 15.76 11.65 -3.59
CA GLU A 80 17.05 11.07 -3.97
C GLU A 80 17.49 11.51 -5.36
N LYS A 81 16.56 11.56 -6.33
CA LYS A 81 16.82 12.10 -7.67
C LYS A 81 17.24 13.57 -7.64
N ASN A 82 16.64 14.39 -6.78
CA ASN A 82 17.00 15.81 -6.66
C ASN A 82 18.37 16.02 -6.02
N ASN A 83 18.76 15.19 -5.04
CA ASN A 83 20.09 15.25 -4.42
C ASN A 83 21.24 14.78 -5.32
N MET A 84 20.95 14.05 -6.41
CA MET A 84 21.94 13.65 -7.42
C MET A 84 22.05 14.62 -8.61
N GLY A 85 21.21 15.66 -8.65
CA GLY A 85 21.21 16.70 -9.68
C GLY A 85 21.90 18.01 -9.27
N GLU A 86 22.42 18.07 -8.03
CA GLU A 86 23.32 19.10 -7.51
C GLU A 86 24.76 18.55 -7.41
#